data_AF-A0A4U7KQQ9-F1
#
_entry.id   AF-A0A4U7KQQ9-F1
#
_cell.length_a   1.000
_cell.length_b   1.000
_cell.length_c   1.000
_cell.angle_alpha   90.00
_cell.angle_beta   90.00
_cell.angle_gamma   90.00
#
_symmetry.space_group_name_H-M   'P 1'
#
loop_
_entity.id
_entity.type
_entity.pdbx_description
1 polymer ?
#
loop_
_entity_poly.entity_id
_entity_poly.type
_entity_poly.pdbx_seq_one_letter_code
_entity_poly.pdbx_strand_id
1 'polypeptide(L)'
;MDLLTQLDSDIDLLLKIMSSSVAFISRKAKHSILPASTVPLTILGKTEAIEPDEMDHAIAELVEDLVEKADSIRAIIKHLPTEESLGGDAELEAELKRMETEMKVVNDDYRSAVQEAERLRVEVGELVRLLSERQTEGRAWLVNELEGNGDREQVDTVG
;
A
#
# COMPACT_ATOMS: atom_id res chain seq x y z
N MET A 1 -3.56 4.88 -3.39
CA MET A 1 -3.97 5.60 -4.62
C MET A 1 -4.33 6.99 -4.17
N ASP A 2 -3.88 8.02 -4.87
CA ASP A 2 -4.17 9.41 -4.50
C ASP A 2 -5.68 9.71 -4.61
N LEU A 3 -6.22 10.48 -3.67
CA LEU A 3 -7.66 10.80 -3.57
C LEU A 3 -8.16 11.51 -4.84
N LEU A 4 -7.32 12.34 -5.44
CA LEU A 4 -7.64 13.06 -6.67
C LEU A 4 -7.70 12.11 -7.86
N THR A 5 -6.75 11.17 -7.95
CA THR A 5 -6.73 10.12 -8.98
C THR A 5 -7.92 9.17 -8.86
N GLN A 6 -8.32 8.85 -7.63
CA GLN A 6 -9.52 8.06 -7.36
C GLN A 6 -10.79 8.81 -7.81
N LEU A 7 -10.91 10.10 -7.47
CA LEU A 7 -12.04 10.92 -7.88
C LEU A 7 -12.17 11.00 -9.41
N ASP A 8 -11.07 11.21 -10.11
CA ASP A 8 -11.06 11.26 -11.58
C ASP A 8 -11.56 9.94 -12.18
N SER A 9 -11.07 8.81 -11.67
CA SER A 9 -11.49 7.47 -12.10
C SER A 9 -12.98 7.21 -11.83
N ASP A 10 -13.49 7.65 -10.67
CA ASP A 10 -14.88 7.46 -10.26
C ASP A 10 -15.85 8.31 -11.11
N ILE A 11 -15.46 9.53 -11.46
CA ILE A 11 -16.22 10.39 -12.41
C ILE A 11 -16.25 9.75 -13.79
N ASP A 12 -15.12 9.25 -14.26
CA ASP A 12 -14.99 8.59 -15.55
C ASP A 12 -15.88 7.33 -15.63
N LEU A 13 -15.92 6.56 -14.54
CA LEU A 13 -16.78 5.40 -14.40
C LEU A 13 -18.25 5.80 -14.41
N LEU A 14 -18.63 6.85 -13.67
CA LEU A 14 -20.00 7.37 -13.66
C LEU A 14 -20.46 7.74 -15.07
N LEU A 15 -19.64 8.46 -15.85
CA LEU A 15 -19.96 8.84 -17.22
C LEU A 15 -20.09 7.64 -18.15
N LYS A 16 -19.25 6.61 -17.99
CA LYS A 16 -19.34 5.35 -18.75
C LYS A 16 -20.63 4.60 -18.43
N ILE A 17 -21.01 4.54 -17.15
CA ILE A 17 -22.27 3.92 -16.71
C ILE A 17 -23.44 4.68 -17.32
N MET A 18 -23.48 6.02 -17.22
CA MET A 18 -24.57 6.83 -17.80
C MET A 18 -24.71 6.64 -19.30
N SER A 19 -23.61 6.67 -20.05
CA SER A 19 -23.63 6.46 -21.50
C SER A 19 -24.15 5.06 -21.86
N SER A 20 -23.67 4.03 -21.15
CA SER A 20 -24.11 2.65 -21.34
C SER A 20 -25.58 2.45 -20.98
N SER A 21 -26.05 3.13 -19.93
CA SER A 21 -27.43 3.14 -19.44
C SER A 21 -28.39 3.66 -20.49
N VAL A 22 -28.07 4.83 -21.07
CA VAL A 22 -28.87 5.45 -22.14
C VAL A 22 -28.89 4.53 -23.37
N ALA A 23 -27.75 3.95 -23.74
CA ALA A 23 -27.69 3.02 -24.85
C ALA A 23 -28.52 1.74 -24.61
N PHE A 24 -28.52 1.21 -23.39
CA PHE A 24 -29.31 0.04 -23.00
C PHE A 24 -30.81 0.32 -23.12
N ILE A 25 -31.29 1.40 -22.49
CA ILE A 25 -32.71 1.78 -22.54
C ILE A 25 -33.13 2.06 -23.98
N SER A 26 -32.33 2.83 -24.73
CA SER A 26 -32.63 3.19 -26.12
C SER A 26 -32.77 1.99 -27.05
N ARG A 27 -31.93 0.95 -26.88
CA ARG A 27 -31.95 -0.24 -27.75
C ARG A 27 -32.99 -1.28 -27.34
N LYS A 28 -33.30 -1.38 -26.04
CA LYS A 28 -34.15 -2.45 -25.49
C LYS A 28 -35.57 -1.98 -25.16
N ALA A 29 -35.88 -0.68 -25.29
CA ALA A 29 -37.23 -0.16 -25.12
C ALA A 29 -38.20 -0.78 -26.14
N LYS A 30 -39.30 -1.33 -25.63
CA LYS A 30 -40.39 -1.88 -26.43
C LYS A 30 -41.22 -0.74 -27.02
N HIS A 31 -41.32 -0.67 -28.35
CA HIS A 31 -42.17 0.32 -29.01
C HIS A 31 -43.62 -0.16 -29.04
N SER A 32 -44.53 0.58 -28.40
CA SER A 32 -45.97 0.30 -28.44
C SER A 32 -46.69 1.17 -29.47
N ILE A 33 -47.66 0.59 -30.18
CA ILE A 33 -48.58 1.34 -31.05
C ILE A 33 -49.54 2.14 -30.17
N LEU A 34 -49.71 3.42 -30.47
CA LEU A 34 -50.72 4.25 -29.82
C LEU A 34 -52.12 3.70 -30.12
N PRO A 35 -53.04 3.64 -29.14
CA PRO A 35 -54.35 2.99 -29.27
C PRO A 35 -55.27 3.57 -30.37
N ALA A 36 -54.93 4.72 -30.95
CA ALA A 36 -55.68 5.40 -32.01
C ALA A 36 -54.94 5.48 -33.37
N SER A 37 -53.80 4.80 -33.52
CA SER A 37 -52.97 4.91 -34.73
C SER A 37 -53.16 3.71 -35.66
N THR A 38 -53.50 3.98 -36.93
CA THR A 38 -53.54 2.99 -38.02
C THR A 38 -52.17 2.78 -38.68
N VAL A 39 -51.13 3.48 -38.20
CA VAL A 39 -49.78 3.42 -38.78
C VAL A 39 -49.09 2.13 -38.31
N PRO A 40 -48.74 1.21 -39.22
CA PRO A 40 -48.07 -0.03 -38.85
C PRO A 40 -46.67 0.27 -38.33
N LEU A 41 -46.29 -0.37 -37.22
CA LEU A 41 -45.00 -0.18 -36.57
C LEU A 41 -43.94 -0.98 -37.32
N THR A 42 -43.06 -0.32 -38.04
CA THR A 42 -41.93 -0.95 -38.74
C THR A 42 -40.83 -1.24 -37.73
N ILE A 43 -40.82 -2.45 -37.18
CA ILE A 43 -39.74 -2.91 -36.29
C ILE A 43 -38.53 -3.27 -37.16
N LEU A 44 -37.45 -2.49 -37.05
CA LEU A 44 -36.22 -2.71 -37.80
C LEU A 44 -35.34 -3.75 -37.07
N GLY A 45 -35.37 -5.01 -37.50
CA GLY A 45 -34.49 -6.09 -37.02
C GLY A 45 -35.10 -7.02 -35.96
N LYS A 46 -34.28 -7.94 -35.42
CA LYS A 46 -34.62 -8.75 -34.23
C LYS A 46 -34.52 -7.86 -33.00
N THR A 47 -35.61 -7.21 -32.61
CA THR A 47 -35.65 -6.45 -31.36
C THR A 47 -35.57 -7.41 -30.18
N GLU A 48 -34.46 -7.40 -29.45
CA GLU A 48 -34.36 -7.93 -28.07
C GLU A 48 -35.10 -6.99 -27.10
N ALA A 49 -36.35 -6.67 -27.43
CA ALA A 49 -37.20 -5.85 -26.58
C ALA A 49 -37.51 -6.66 -25.32
N ILE A 50 -37.21 -6.04 -24.17
CA ILE A 50 -37.50 -6.63 -22.86
C ILE A 50 -38.95 -6.28 -22.51
N GLU A 51 -39.59 -7.10 -21.68
CA GLU A 51 -40.90 -6.75 -21.15
C GLU A 51 -40.84 -5.48 -20.29
N PRO A 52 -41.89 -4.64 -20.30
CA PRO A 52 -41.90 -3.37 -19.58
C PRO A 52 -41.57 -3.51 -18.09
N ASP A 53 -42.09 -4.53 -17.43
CA ASP A 53 -41.86 -4.76 -15.99
C ASP A 53 -40.38 -5.06 -15.67
N GLU A 54 -39.72 -5.85 -16.53
CA GLU A 54 -38.29 -6.15 -16.41
C GLU A 54 -37.42 -4.93 -16.75
N MET A 55 -37.86 -4.10 -17.70
CA MET A 55 -37.20 -2.82 -18.01
C MET A 55 -37.30 -1.83 -16.85
N ASP A 56 -38.47 -1.70 -16.22
CA ASP A 56 -38.68 -0.82 -15.07
C ASP A 56 -37.82 -1.24 -13.87
N HIS A 57 -37.69 -2.56 -13.63
CA HIS A 57 -36.80 -3.07 -12.59
C HIS A 57 -35.32 -2.78 -12.91
N ALA A 58 -34.89 -3.01 -14.14
CA ALA A 58 -33.51 -2.72 -14.57
C ALA A 58 -33.19 -1.21 -14.50
N ILE A 59 -34.15 -0.34 -14.82
CA ILE A 59 -34.00 1.11 -14.68
C ILE A 59 -33.88 1.49 -13.19
N ALA A 60 -34.68 0.89 -12.32
CA ALA A 60 -34.63 1.16 -10.88
C ALA A 60 -33.26 0.80 -10.28
N GLU A 61 -32.75 -0.40 -10.58
CA GLU A 61 -31.41 -0.86 -10.17
C GLU A 61 -30.33 0.10 -10.66
N LEU A 62 -30.39 0.49 -11.94
CA LEU A 62 -29.42 1.38 -12.55
C LEU A 62 -29.41 2.78 -11.95
N VAL A 63 -30.59 3.29 -11.56
CA VAL A 63 -30.72 4.58 -10.87
C VAL A 63 -30.17 4.47 -9.45
N GLU A 64 -30.43 3.38 -8.75
CA GLU A 64 -29.88 3.12 -7.42
C GLU A 64 -28.34 3.09 -7.44
N ASP A 65 -27.75 2.32 -8.37
CA ASP A 65 -26.31 2.28 -8.60
C ASP A 65 -25.72 3.67 -8.89
N LEU A 66 -26.43 4.47 -9.69
CA LEU A 66 -26.01 5.83 -10.04
C LEU A 66 -25.99 6.75 -8.81
N VAL A 67 -27.02 6.65 -7.96
CA VAL A 67 -27.15 7.45 -6.74
C VAL A 67 -26.07 7.06 -5.73
N GLU A 68 -25.84 5.76 -5.52
CA GLU A 68 -24.78 5.28 -4.63
C GLU A 68 -23.39 5.75 -5.08
N LYS A 69 -23.12 5.72 -6.39
CA LYS A 69 -21.85 6.21 -6.94
C LYS A 69 -21.73 7.72 -6.80
N ALA A 70 -22.80 8.48 -7.03
CA ALA A 70 -22.82 9.92 -6.82
C ALA A 70 -22.54 10.29 -5.35
N ASP A 71 -23.08 9.53 -4.40
CA ASP A 71 -22.85 9.76 -2.98
C ASP A 71 -21.44 9.35 -2.54
N SER A 72 -20.87 8.31 -3.14
CA SER A 72 -19.46 7.95 -2.96
C SER A 72 -18.52 9.07 -3.43
N ILE A 73 -18.76 9.62 -4.62
CA ILE A 73 -18.02 10.78 -5.15
C ILE A 73 -18.16 11.99 -4.22
N ARG A 74 -19.38 12.25 -3.72
CA ARG A 74 -19.64 13.33 -2.76
C ARG A 74 -18.87 13.16 -1.46
N ALA A 75 -18.73 11.92 -0.96
CA ALA A 75 -17.94 11.62 0.22
C ALA A 75 -16.45 11.88 -0.04
N ILE A 76 -15.91 11.46 -1.19
CA ILE A 76 -14.51 11.71 -1.57
C ILE A 76 -14.24 13.21 -1.65
N ILE A 77 -15.14 13.99 -2.26
CA ILE A 77 -15.00 15.44 -2.35
C ILE A 77 -14.92 16.10 -0.96
N LYS A 78 -15.70 15.63 0.01
CA LYS A 78 -15.64 16.15 1.40
C LYS A 78 -14.32 15.82 2.12
N HIS A 79 -13.63 14.77 1.69
CA HIS A 79 -12.36 14.35 2.25
C HIS A 79 -11.15 14.92 1.49
N LEU A 80 -11.37 15.69 0.42
CA LEU A 80 -10.29 16.39 -0.25
C LEU A 80 -9.66 17.41 0.71
N PRO A 81 -8.33 17.42 0.84
CA PRO A 81 -7.66 18.46 1.61
C PRO A 81 -7.95 19.81 0.95
N THR A 82 -8.60 20.70 1.71
CA THR A 82 -9.00 22.04 1.26
C THR A 82 -7.93 23.06 1.65
N GLU A 83 -7.97 24.27 1.09
CA GLU A 83 -7.10 25.40 1.49
C GLU A 83 -7.14 25.67 3.01
N GLU A 84 -8.26 25.40 3.69
CA GLU A 84 -8.34 25.46 5.16
C GLU A 84 -7.52 24.37 5.88
N SER A 85 -7.27 23.23 5.23
CA SER A 85 -6.55 22.08 5.80
C SER A 85 -5.06 22.07 5.47
N LEU A 86 -4.65 22.63 4.34
CA LEU A 86 -3.25 22.68 3.89
C LEU A 86 -2.63 24.07 4.06
N GLY A 87 -3.43 25.07 4.44
CA GLY A 87 -3.05 26.47 4.33
C GLY A 87 -2.98 26.92 2.86
N GLY A 88 -2.67 28.19 2.64
CA GLY A 88 -2.31 28.65 1.30
C GLY A 88 -0.95 28.11 0.87
N ASP A 89 -0.62 28.22 -0.42
CA ASP A 89 0.65 27.72 -1.00
C ASP A 89 1.91 28.12 -0.20
N ALA A 90 1.92 29.33 0.35
CA ALA A 90 3.04 29.84 1.15
C ALA A 90 3.20 29.14 2.52
N GLU A 91 2.09 28.73 3.14
CA GLU A 91 2.11 28.00 4.42
C GLU A 91 2.54 26.55 4.19
N LEU A 92 2.04 25.93 3.12
CA LEU A 92 2.46 24.60 2.68
C LEU A 92 3.96 24.58 2.35
N GLU A 93 4.47 25.58 1.62
CA GLU A 93 5.90 25.69 1.32
C GLU A 93 6.74 25.82 2.59
N ALA A 94 6.28 26.64 3.55
CA ALA A 94 6.96 26.80 4.84
C ALA A 94 6.98 25.49 5.64
N GLU A 95 5.87 24.75 5.66
CA GLU A 95 5.77 23.45 6.32
C GLU A 95 6.65 22.39 5.65
N LEU A 96 6.64 22.30 4.32
CA LEU A 96 7.51 21.39 3.57
C LEU A 96 8.98 21.69 3.84
N LYS A 97 9.37 22.97 3.87
CA LYS A 97 10.75 23.38 4.17
C LYS A 97 11.15 23.06 5.61
N ARG A 98 10.23 23.20 6.57
CA ARG A 98 10.42 22.78 7.96
C ARG A 98 10.66 21.26 8.02
N MET A 99 9.81 20.48 7.38
CA MET A 99 9.91 19.02 7.33
C MET A 99 11.21 18.56 6.65
N GLU A 100 11.61 19.20 5.55
CA GLU A 100 12.88 18.91 4.89
C GLU A 100 14.08 19.16 5.81
N THR A 101 14.04 20.26 6.56
CA THR A 101 15.12 20.60 7.51
C THR A 101 15.17 19.58 8.65
N GLU A 102 14.02 19.20 9.21
CA GLU A 102 13.93 18.16 10.24
C GLU A 102 14.44 16.81 9.74
N MET A 103 14.03 16.40 8.53
CA MET A 103 14.51 15.17 7.91
C MET A 103 16.03 15.18 7.68
N LYS A 104 16.63 16.33 7.35
CA LYS A 104 18.10 16.43 7.22
C LYS A 104 18.78 16.19 8.57
N VAL A 105 18.31 16.86 9.62
CA VAL A 105 18.85 16.68 10.97
C VAL A 105 18.74 15.23 11.41
N VAL A 106 17.55 14.63 11.30
CA VAL A 106 17.32 13.23 11.69
C VAL A 106 18.18 12.26 10.87
N ASN A 107 18.36 12.51 9.58
CA ASN A 107 19.22 11.66 8.74
C ASN A 107 20.69 11.77 9.12
N ASP A 108 21.16 12.96 9.48
CA ASP A 108 22.54 13.18 9.92
C ASP A 108 22.78 12.50 11.29
N ASP A 109 21.84 12.64 12.22
CA ASP A 109 21.87 11.94 13.51
C ASP A 109 21.86 10.42 13.32
N TYR A 110 21.01 9.92 12.42
CA TYR A 110 20.96 8.50 12.07
C TYR A 110 22.30 8.00 11.51
N ARG A 111 22.92 8.76 10.61
CA ARG A 111 24.25 8.42 10.07
C ARG A 111 25.31 8.37 11.16
N SER A 112 25.32 9.34 12.07
CA SER A 112 26.24 9.35 13.20
C SER A 112 26.01 8.15 14.13
N ALA A 113 24.76 7.82 14.44
CA ALA A 113 24.42 6.66 15.25
C ALA A 113 24.86 5.33 14.60
N VAL A 114 24.70 5.21 13.28
CA VAL A 114 25.16 4.03 12.53
C VAL A 114 26.69 3.92 12.55
N GLN A 115 27.41 5.02 12.37
CA GLN A 115 28.89 5.01 12.46
C GLN A 115 29.38 4.63 13.85
N GLU A 116 28.72 5.12 14.89
CA GLU A 116 29.01 4.76 16.28
C GLU A 116 28.78 3.26 16.54
N ALA A 117 27.64 2.73 16.08
CA ALA A 117 27.32 1.32 16.21
C ALA A 117 28.31 0.43 15.43
N GLU A 118 28.73 0.84 14.24
CA GLU A 118 29.76 0.16 13.45
C GLU A 118 31.11 0.14 14.16
N ARG A 119 31.54 1.27 14.75
CA ARG A 119 32.78 1.32 15.52
C ARG A 119 32.73 0.39 16.73
N LEU A 120 31.64 0.45 17.49
CA LEU A 120 31.45 -0.41 18.66
C LEU A 120 31.40 -1.88 18.26
N ARG A 121 30.78 -2.21 17.12
CA ARG A 121 30.77 -3.58 16.59
C ARG A 121 32.18 -4.10 16.32
N VAL A 122 33.05 -3.28 15.74
CA VAL A 122 34.46 -3.64 15.50
C VAL A 122 35.18 -3.86 16.82
N GLU A 123 35.04 -2.94 17.78
CA GLU A 123 35.68 -3.04 19.10
C GLU A 123 35.23 -4.29 19.88
N VAL A 124 33.93 -4.58 19.89
CA VAL A 124 33.38 -5.81 20.49
C VAL A 124 33.91 -7.05 19.76
N GLY A 125 34.00 -7.01 18.43
CA GLY A 125 34.57 -8.10 17.63
C GLY A 125 36.02 -8.39 17.99
N GLU A 126 36.84 -7.34 18.19
CA GLU A 126 38.22 -7.47 18.62
C GLU A 126 38.34 -8.04 20.03
N LEU A 127 37.53 -7.56 20.98
CA LEU A 127 37.49 -8.08 22.34
C LEU A 127 37.11 -9.57 22.39
N VAL A 128 36.12 -9.98 21.59
CA VAL A 128 35.73 -11.39 21.46
C VAL A 128 36.87 -12.23 20.88
N ARG A 129 37.62 -11.70 19.90
CA ARG A 129 38.79 -12.37 19.32
C ARG A 129 39.88 -12.58 20.36
N LEU A 130 40.24 -11.52 21.10
CA LEU A 130 41.25 -11.58 22.17
C LEU A 130 40.85 -12.54 23.30
N LEU A 131 39.58 -12.54 23.71
CA LEU A 131 39.07 -13.49 24.69
C LEU A 131 39.17 -14.94 24.20
N SER A 132 38.86 -15.18 22.92
CA SER A 132 38.94 -16.51 22.30
C SER A 132 40.39 -17.00 22.19
N GLU A 133 41.32 -16.14 21.78
CA GLU A 133 42.75 -16.42 21.73
C GLU A 133 43.29 -16.76 23.13
N ARG A 134 42.98 -15.94 24.14
CA ARG A 134 43.39 -16.18 25.54
C ARG A 134 42.80 -17.48 26.11
N GLN A 135 41.55 -17.81 25.80
CA GLN A 135 40.96 -19.09 26.22
C GLN A 135 41.66 -20.28 25.56
N THR A 136 42.06 -20.13 24.30
CA THR A 136 42.78 -21.19 23.56
C THR A 136 44.17 -21.40 24.13
N GLU A 137 44.91 -20.32 24.42
CA GLU A 137 46.22 -20.36 25.07
C GLU A 137 46.13 -20.95 26.49
N GLY A 138 45.14 -20.54 27.29
CA GLY A 138 44.93 -21.09 28.63
C GLY A 138 44.60 -22.58 28.61
N ARG A 139 43.82 -23.04 27.64
CA ARG A 139 43.57 -24.47 27.42
C ARG A 139 44.83 -25.22 26.97
N ALA A 140 45.60 -24.66 26.05
CA ALA A 140 46.86 -25.26 25.59
C ALA A 140 47.88 -25.37 26.73
N TRP A 141 47.97 -24.34 27.58
CA TRP A 141 48.81 -24.36 28.78
C TRP A 141 48.35 -25.45 29.77
N LEU A 142 47.04 -25.54 30.06
CA LEU A 142 46.50 -26.58 30.94
C LEU A 142 46.78 -27.99 30.40
N VAL A 143 46.64 -28.21 29.10
CA VAL A 143 46.93 -29.50 28.48
C VAL A 143 48.42 -29.85 28.63
N ASN A 144 49.32 -28.91 28.36
CA ASN A 144 50.76 -29.13 28.49
C ASN A 144 51.19 -29.38 29.95
N GLU A 145 50.59 -28.70 30.92
CA GLU A 145 50.86 -28.95 32.34
C GLU A 145 50.37 -30.33 32.80
N LEU A 146 49.20 -30.77 32.30
CA LEU A 146 48.65 -32.11 32.59
C LEU A 146 49.48 -33.22 31.94
N GLU A 147 49.93 -33.04 30.70
CA GLU A 147 50.82 -33.99 30.02
C GLU A 147 52.23 -34.02 30.65
N GLY A 148 52.78 -32.86 31.01
CA GLY A 148 54.09 -32.75 31.68
C GLY A 148 54.12 -33.27 33.12
N ASN A 149 53.00 -33.28 33.84
CA ASN A 149 52.89 -33.97 35.14
C ASN A 149 52.67 -35.48 35.00
N GLY A 150 52.00 -35.94 33.93
CA GLY A 150 51.85 -37.37 33.63
C GLY A 150 53.18 -38.08 33.37
N ASP A 151 54.13 -37.39 32.73
CA ASP A 151 55.49 -37.91 32.51
C ASP A 151 56.34 -37.92 33.80
N ARG A 152 56.03 -37.10 34.80
CA ARG A 152 56.72 -37.12 36.11
C ARG A 152 56.24 -38.23 37.03
N GLU A 153 54.95 -38.61 36.99
CA GLU A 153 54.44 -39.75 37.76
C GLU A 153 54.87 -41.12 37.18
N GLN A 154 55.19 -41.21 35.88
CA GLN A 154 55.67 -42.47 35.29
C GLN A 154 57.13 -42.81 35.63
N VAL A 155 57.96 -41.83 35.99
CA VAL A 155 59.38 -42.07 36.32
C VAL A 155 59.55 -42.61 37.75
N ASP A 156 58.64 -42.33 38.68
CA ASP A 156 58.71 -42.79 40.08
C ASP A 156 58.09 -44.19 40.31
N THR A 157 57.65 -44.90 39.27
CA THR A 157 57.05 -46.25 39.41
C THR A 157 57.93 -47.39 38.85
N VAL A 158 59.12 -47.12 38.33
CA VAL A 158 60.07 -48.17 37.92
C VAL A 158 61.50 -47.79 38.32
N GLY A 159 61.99 -48.35 39.44
CA GLY A 159 63.42 -48.37 39.78
C GLY A 159 63.73 -48.13 41.24
#